data_AF-A0A558QW85-F1
#
_entry.id   AF-A0A558QW85-F1
#
_cell.length_a   1.000
_cell.length_b   1.000
_cell.length_c   1.000
_cell.angle_alpha   90.00
_cell.angle_beta   90.00
_cell.angle_gamma   90.00
#
_symmetry.space_group_name_H-M   'P 1'
#
loop_
_entity.id
_entity.type
_entity.pdbx_description
1 polymer ?
#
loop_
_entity_poly.entity_id
_entity_poly.type
_entity_poly.pdbx_seq_one_letter_code
_entity_poly.pdbx_strand_id
1 'polypeptide(L)'
;MTMRITNDRPIGHIAGSIVFQAEDTGGPFELWVAGLLWERLQAEAPIPGDGDDRRDYALSMLEATAADATPSIANNGLRVLIL
;
A
#
# COMPACT_ATOMS: atom_id res chain seq x y z
N MET A 1 -10.71 9.15 5.85
CA MET A 1 -9.64 9.17 6.87
C MET A 1 -8.33 9.26 6.12
N THR A 2 -7.49 10.29 6.26
CA THR A 2 -6.35 10.41 5.33
C THR A 2 -5.22 9.48 5.72
N MET A 3 -5.11 8.37 5.00
CA MET A 3 -4.03 7.40 5.08
C MET A 3 -2.86 7.83 4.20
N ARG A 4 -1.63 7.53 4.62
CA ARG A 4 -0.42 7.76 3.81
C ARG A 4 0.56 6.60 3.93
N ILE A 5 1.15 6.19 2.81
CA ILE A 5 2.29 5.27 2.78
C ILE A 5 3.53 6.06 3.18
N THR A 6 4.21 5.63 4.25
CA THR A 6 5.36 6.33 4.83
C THR A 6 6.70 5.74 4.38
N ASN A 7 6.68 4.55 3.78
CA ASN A 7 7.82 3.94 3.11
C ASN A 7 7.42 3.51 1.70
N ASP A 8 8.01 4.15 0.69
CA ASP A 8 7.77 3.89 -0.73
C ASP A 8 8.38 2.57 -1.22
N ARG A 9 9.18 1.89 -0.38
CA ARG A 9 9.71 0.55 -0.62
C ARG A 9 8.95 -0.50 0.20
N PRO A 10 8.71 -1.70 -0.38
CA PRO A 10 8.19 -2.81 0.38
C PRO A 10 9.07 -3.13 1.60
N ILE A 11 8.44 -3.34 2.75
CA ILE A 11 9.11 -3.76 3.99
C ILE A 11 9.09 -5.29 4.17
N GLY A 12 8.30 -6.00 3.35
CA GLY A 12 8.20 -7.46 3.40
C GLY A 12 7.24 -8.06 2.37
N HIS A 13 7.15 -9.39 2.38
CA HIS A 13 6.20 -10.15 1.58
C HIS A 13 5.52 -11.22 2.46
N ILE A 14 4.19 -11.31 2.41
CA ILE A 14 3.40 -12.24 3.22
C ILE A 14 2.33 -12.87 2.34
N ALA A 15 2.36 -14.21 2.20
CA ALA A 15 1.32 -14.99 1.51
C ALA A 15 0.91 -14.43 0.12
N GLY A 16 1.89 -13.99 -0.69
CA GLY A 16 1.64 -13.42 -2.02
C GLY A 16 1.26 -11.93 -2.01
N SER A 17 1.25 -11.30 -0.85
CA SER A 17 1.10 -9.85 -0.68
C SER A 17 2.46 -9.17 -0.51
N ILE A 18 2.55 -7.94 -0.97
CA ILE A 18 3.64 -7.00 -0.76
C ILE A 18 3.23 -6.09 0.40
N VAL A 19 4.12 -5.94 1.37
CA VAL A 19 3.83 -5.19 2.60
C VAL A 19 4.46 -3.81 2.54
N PHE A 20 3.67 -2.77 2.75
CA PHE A 20 4.12 -1.39 2.91
C PHE A 20 3.85 -0.89 4.32
N GLN A 21 4.69 0.03 4.80
CA GLN A 21 4.40 0.78 6.02
C GLN A 21 3.51 1.98 5.67
N ALA A 22 2.39 2.11 6.36
CA ALA A 22 1.49 3.24 6.25
C ALA A 22 1.15 3.82 7.63
N GLU A 23 0.55 4.99 7.63
CA GLU A 23 0.08 5.69 8.83
C GLU A 23 -1.26 6.38 8.57
N ASP A 24 -2.08 6.45 9.61
CA ASP A 24 -3.33 7.20 9.64
C ASP A 24 -3.47 7.92 11.00
N THR A 25 -4.64 8.53 11.27
CA THR A 25 -4.89 9.23 12.55
C THR A 25 -4.81 8.34 13.79
N GLY A 26 -4.88 7.01 13.64
CA GLY A 26 -4.71 6.02 14.69
C GLY A 26 -3.27 5.52 14.86
N GLY A 27 -2.32 6.00 14.04
CA GLY A 27 -0.90 5.65 14.08
C GLY A 27 -0.45 4.73 12.93
N PRO A 28 0.74 4.10 13.06
CA PRO A 28 1.30 3.25 12.02
C PRO A 28 0.55 1.93 11.89
N PHE A 29 0.48 1.40 10.67
CA PHE A 29 -0.09 0.10 10.34
C PHE A 29 0.57 -0.50 9.08
N GLU A 30 0.46 -1.81 8.90
CA GLU A 30 0.93 -2.49 7.70
C GLU A 30 -0.15 -2.54 6.63
N LEU A 31 0.19 -2.13 5.41
CA LEU A 31 -0.64 -2.25 4.23
C LEU A 31 -0.20 -3.48 3.43
N TRP A 32 -1.04 -4.51 3.39
CA TRP A 32 -0.78 -5.74 2.66
C TRP A 32 -1.49 -5.67 1.32
N VAL A 33 -0.72 -5.54 0.24
CA VAL A 33 -1.22 -5.37 -1.11
C VAL A 33 -1.00 -6.66 -1.88
N ALA A 34 -2.04 -7.26 -2.46
CA ALA A 34 -1.87 -8.42 -3.32
C ALA A 34 -0.83 -8.15 -4.43
N GLY A 35 0.14 -9.05 -4.63
CA GLY A 35 1.21 -8.85 -5.61
C GLY A 35 0.68 -8.56 -7.04
N LEU A 36 -0.41 -9.22 -7.43
CA LEU A 36 -1.08 -8.98 -8.71
C LEU A 36 -1.69 -7.58 -8.82
N LEU A 37 -2.21 -7.03 -7.72
CA LEU A 37 -2.73 -5.66 -7.69
C LEU A 37 -1.58 -4.65 -7.89
N TRP A 38 -0.47 -4.86 -7.18
CA TRP A 38 0.73 -4.03 -7.32
C TRP A 38 1.30 -4.03 -8.74
N GLU A 39 1.44 -5.22 -9.35
CA GLU A 39 1.91 -5.35 -10.73
C GLU A 39 0.98 -4.67 -11.72
N ARG A 40 -0.34 -4.83 -11.54
CA ARG A 40 -1.35 -4.21 -12.38
C ARG A 40 -1.30 -2.69 -12.30
N LEU A 41 -1.23 -2.12 -11.10
CA LEU A 41 -1.20 -0.67 -10.91
C LEU A 41 0.04 -0.03 -11.58
N GLN A 42 1.21 -0.66 -11.46
CA GLN A 42 2.41 -0.17 -12.15
C GLN A 42 2.30 -0.27 -13.67
N ALA A 43 1.60 -1.28 -14.20
CA ALA A 43 1.38 -1.44 -15.63
C ALA A 43 0.34 -0.43 -16.19
N GLU A 44 -0.59 0.03 -15.36
CA GLU A 44 -1.63 1.02 -15.72
C GLU A 44 -1.12 2.47 -15.68
N ALA A 45 0.09 2.71 -15.17
CA ALA A 45 0.67 4.05 -15.09
C ALA A 45 0.70 4.76 -16.46
N PRO A 46 0.15 5.99 -16.59
CA PRO A 46 0.20 6.76 -17.82
C PRO A 46 1.67 7.03 -18.26
N ILE A 47 2.00 6.79 -19.54
CA ILE A 47 3.37 6.93 -20.09
C ILE A 47 3.62 8.39 -20.57
N PRO A 48 4.82 9.01 -20.40
CA PRO A 48 6.13 8.39 -20.21
C PRO A 48 6.89 8.78 -18.94
N GLY A 49 7.56 7.78 -18.35
CA GLY A 49 8.42 7.93 -17.18
C GLY A 49 8.99 6.59 -16.71
N ASP A 50 10.15 6.62 -16.05
CA ASP A 50 10.98 5.47 -15.65
C ASP A 50 10.25 4.57 -14.60
N GLY A 51 10.90 3.50 -14.12
CA GLY A 51 10.32 2.63 -13.09
C GLY A 51 9.83 3.34 -11.82
N ASP A 52 10.41 4.52 -11.52
CA ASP A 52 9.99 5.37 -10.40
C ASP A 52 8.61 6.01 -10.62
N ASP A 53 8.28 6.49 -11.83
CA ASP A 53 6.96 7.10 -12.12
C ASP A 53 5.83 6.07 -12.03
N ARG A 54 6.11 4.82 -12.42
CA ARG A 54 5.15 3.70 -12.28
C ARG A 54 4.89 3.34 -10.83
N ARG A 55 5.95 3.35 -10.01
CA ARG A 55 5.85 3.08 -8.57
C ARG A 55 5.03 4.17 -7.89
N ASP A 56 5.34 5.44 -8.15
CA ASP A 56 4.69 6.57 -7.50
C ASP A 56 3.20 6.66 -7.89
N TYR A 57 2.87 6.33 -9.14
CA TYR A 57 1.49 6.13 -9.57
C TYR A 57 0.80 5.01 -8.78
N ALA A 58 1.42 3.83 -8.69
CA ALA A 58 0.84 2.71 -7.96
C ALA A 58 0.62 3.03 -6.48
N LEU A 59 1.59 3.68 -5.82
CA LEU A 59 1.47 4.13 -4.43
C LEU A 59 0.31 5.11 -4.24
N SER A 60 0.18 6.10 -5.13
CA SER A 60 -0.93 7.07 -5.09
C SER A 60 -2.30 6.40 -5.23
N MET A 61 -2.40 5.39 -6.10
CA MET A 61 -3.63 4.62 -6.29
C MET A 61 -3.96 3.75 -5.08
N LEU A 62 -2.96 3.17 -4.41
CA LEU A 62 -3.17 2.42 -3.17
C LEU A 62 -3.67 3.33 -2.04
N GLU A 63 -3.05 4.51 -1.87
CA GLU A 63 -3.50 5.52 -0.90
C GLU A 63 -4.94 5.95 -1.15
N ALA A 64 -5.29 6.23 -2.41
CA ALA A 64 -6.65 6.58 -2.80
C ALA A 64 -7.66 5.45 -2.54
N THR A 65 -7.27 4.20 -2.84
CA THR A 65 -8.12 3.02 -2.62
C THR A 65 -8.39 2.78 -1.13
N ALA A 66 -7.41 3.04 -0.28
CA ALA A 66 -7.50 2.84 1.16
C ALA A 66 -7.96 4.07 1.96
N ALA A 67 -8.27 5.20 1.31
CA ALA A 67 -8.66 6.45 1.97
C ALA A 67 -9.89 6.35 2.89
N ASP A 68 -10.77 5.38 2.63
CA ASP A 68 -11.96 5.12 3.45
C ASP A 68 -11.93 3.75 4.14
N ALA A 69 -10.84 3.00 3.98
CA ALA A 69 -10.67 1.71 4.61
C ALA A 69 -10.13 1.88 6.04
N THR A 70 -10.61 1.04 6.96
CA THR A 70 -10.16 1.04 8.36
C THR A 70 -9.25 -0.17 8.61
N PRO A 71 -8.01 0.02 9.11
CA PRO A 71 -7.16 -1.10 9.49
C PRO A 71 -7.78 -1.93 10.61
N SER A 72 -7.66 -3.25 10.48
CA SER A 72 -8.02 -4.22 11.53
C SER A 72 -6.85 -4.43 12.50
N ILE A 73 -7.11 -4.96 13.70
CA ILE A 73 -6.06 -5.32 14.67
C ILE A 73 -5.89 -6.83 14.64
N ALA A 74 -4.70 -7.29 14.27
CA ALA A 74 -4.31 -8.70 14.27
C ALA A 74 -4.06 -9.22 15.70
N ASN A 75 -4.01 -10.54 15.85
CA ASN A 75 -3.86 -11.21 17.16
C ASN A 75 -2.58 -10.82 17.94
N ASN A 76 -1.56 -10.31 17.25
CA ASN A 76 -0.31 -9.82 17.84
C ASN A 76 -0.35 -8.30 18.17
N GLY A 77 -1.51 -7.65 18.05
CA GLY A 77 -1.70 -6.22 18.28
C GLY A 77 -1.30 -5.33 17.11
N LEU A 78 -0.84 -5.91 16.00
CA LEU A 78 -0.47 -5.18 14.80
C LEU A 78 -1.72 -4.67 14.07
N ARG A 79 -1.69 -3.41 13.65
CA ARG A 79 -2.73 -2.84 12.77
C ARG A 79 -2.42 -3.22 11.33
N VAL A 80 -3.40 -3.78 10.63
CA VAL A 80 -3.24 -4.30 9.26
C VAL A 80 -4.44 -3.89 8.40
N LEU A 81 -4.14 -3.39 7.21
CA LEU A 81 -5.10 -3.19 6.13
C LEU A 81 -4.72 -4.06 4.94
N ILE A 82 -5.69 -4.76 4.34
CA ILE A 82 -5.45 -5.68 3.22
C ILE A 82 -6.17 -5.13 1.98
N LEU A 83 -5.43 -5.02 0.87
CA LEU A 83 -5.88 -4.58 -0.45
C LEU A 83 -5.65 -5.66 -1.52
#